data_AF-A0A5D8ZLD4-F1
#
_entry.id   AF-A0A5D8ZLD4-F1
#
_cell.length_a   1.000
_cell.length_b   1.000
_cell.length_c   1.000
_cell.angle_alpha   90.00
_cell.angle_beta   90.00
_cell.angle_gamma   90.00
#
_symmetry.space_group_name_H-M   'P 1'
#
loop_
_entity.id
_entity.type
_entity.pdbx_description
1 polymer ?
#
loop_
_entity_poly.entity_id
_entity_poly.type
_entity_poly.pdbx_seq_one_letter_code
_entity_poly.pdbx_strand_id
1 'polypeptide(L)'
;MINTLLLRKKIKIKTTAALLFFQLVIVSCQKEEKKTVITETKTTVDTIKTTKTEEKIDYNNFNIFSLSIISSAEKDSDMDIFISVSDIYKGVQPVPADILKNQKQMTYEERQHFELDAPSRKKLLEGIHLTDNDSLYIYGYGSNKLQRIPISQLKAVAYLSPYTDSEDLDPDSYMMGFQVATHQKITDSDKFDNAIAYFGNKNPFVENKMKAMKWQKAGADISKKYFSPSKLISGKTYQTQYENMTYYLQDYLEEGNITERRLAVINDHKEKIAEKTFSLAGSDGGEFLPLYGIDTDEANIFQYTGHLFKGKPPVVFGFIAQSFGCPSISFLDKKERDFPINCDNRH
;
A
#
# COMPACT_ATOMS: atom_id res chain seq x y z
N MET A 1 -2.11 56.97 9.34
CA MET A 1 -3.52 56.99 8.87
C MET A 1 -3.93 55.53 8.74
N ILE A 2 -4.60 54.94 9.75
CA ILE A 2 -6.09 54.78 9.86
C ILE A 2 -6.62 54.06 8.61
N ASN A 3 -7.26 52.87 8.59
CA ASN A 3 -8.07 52.06 9.51
C ASN A 3 -8.01 50.60 8.97
N THR A 4 -7.78 49.53 9.74
CA THR A 4 -8.76 48.73 10.52
C THR A 4 -10.08 48.40 9.80
N LEU A 5 -10.32 47.13 9.47
CA LEU A 5 -11.62 46.47 9.74
C LEU A 5 -11.49 44.94 9.76
N LEU A 6 -11.51 44.39 10.97
CA LEU A 6 -11.76 42.98 11.28
C LEU A 6 -13.26 42.69 11.14
N LEU A 7 -13.66 41.73 10.29
CA LEU A 7 -15.01 41.17 10.31
C LEU A 7 -15.02 39.85 11.11
N ARG A 8 -15.37 39.94 12.40
CA ARG A 8 -15.76 38.79 13.22
C ARG A 8 -17.23 38.44 12.92
N LYS A 9 -17.49 37.31 12.28
CA LYS A 9 -18.84 36.73 12.19
C LYS A 9 -19.08 35.82 13.41
N LYS A 10 -19.96 36.26 14.31
CA LYS A 10 -20.51 35.46 15.41
C LYS A 10 -21.58 34.50 14.86
N ILE A 11 -21.34 33.20 14.92
CA ILE A 11 -22.38 32.18 14.71
C ILE A 11 -23.08 31.94 16.05
N LYS A 12 -24.38 32.22 16.11
CA LYS A 12 -25.26 31.91 17.25
C LYS A 12 -25.68 30.44 17.15
N ILE A 13 -25.20 29.60 18.07
CA ILE A 13 -25.71 28.23 18.26
C ILE A 13 -26.97 28.35 19.12
N LYS A 14 -28.14 28.01 18.56
CA LYS A 14 -29.36 27.78 19.33
C LYS A 14 -29.38 26.30 19.71
N THR A 15 -29.17 26.02 20.99
CA THR A 15 -29.45 24.74 21.63
C THR A 15 -30.96 24.55 21.75
N THR A 16 -31.48 23.41 21.33
CA THR A 16 -32.85 22.98 21.65
C THR A 16 -32.76 21.53 22.10
N ALA A 17 -32.89 21.33 23.41
CA ALA A 17 -32.97 20.03 24.04
C ALA A 17 -34.43 19.56 23.99
N ALA A 18 -34.67 18.37 23.45
CA ALA A 18 -35.95 17.67 23.59
C ALA A 18 -35.69 16.36 24.35
N LEU A 19 -36.13 16.34 25.62
CA LEU A 19 -36.28 15.13 26.42
C LEU A 19 -37.43 14.30 25.86
N LEU A 20 -37.21 13.00 25.69
CA LEU A 20 -38.28 12.01 25.58
C LEU A 20 -38.06 10.94 26.66
N PHE A 21 -38.84 11.07 27.72
CA PHE A 21 -39.15 10.01 28.68
C PHE A 21 -40.06 8.99 28.00
N PHE A 22 -39.76 7.70 28.14
CA PHE A 22 -40.80 6.66 28.04
C PHE A 22 -40.66 5.71 29.22
N GLN A 23 -41.76 5.64 29.99
CA GLN A 23 -41.90 4.86 31.21
C GLN A 23 -42.18 3.39 30.91
N LEU A 24 -41.64 2.55 31.78
CA LEU A 24 -41.98 1.15 31.99
C LEU A 24 -43.46 0.99 32.35
N VAL A 25 -44.14 0.06 31.70
CA VAL A 25 -45.39 -0.52 32.21
C VAL A 25 -45.20 -2.02 32.31
N ILE A 26 -45.15 -2.50 33.55
CA ILE A 26 -45.24 -3.90 33.95
C ILE A 26 -46.74 -4.20 34.07
N VAL A 27 -47.25 -5.20 33.34
CA VAL A 27 -48.49 -5.88 33.71
C VAL A 27 -48.24 -7.39 33.68
N SER A 28 -48.31 -7.93 34.89
CA SER A 28 -48.37 -9.35 35.24
C SER A 28 -49.79 -9.88 34.98
N CYS A 29 -49.92 -11.07 34.40
CA CYS A 29 -51.00 -12.01 34.73
C CYS A 29 -50.64 -13.47 34.38
N GLN A 30 -50.43 -14.20 35.47
CA GLN A 30 -50.69 -15.60 35.83
C GLN A 30 -50.91 -16.73 34.81
N LYS A 31 -50.31 -17.83 35.24
CA LYS A 31 -50.17 -19.22 34.79
C LYS A 31 -51.49 -20.02 34.91
N GLU A 32 -51.70 -20.99 34.01
CA GLU A 32 -52.10 -22.36 34.39
C GLU A 32 -51.87 -23.37 33.24
N GLU A 33 -51.81 -24.65 33.60
CA GLU A 33 -51.00 -25.72 32.99
C GLU A 33 -51.74 -26.62 31.97
N LYS A 34 -51.00 -27.30 31.08
CA LYS A 34 -50.90 -28.77 31.05
C LYS A 34 -49.94 -29.38 30.02
N LYS A 35 -48.99 -30.15 30.58
CA LYS A 35 -48.40 -31.44 30.17
C LYS A 35 -47.63 -31.58 28.85
N THR A 36 -46.31 -31.60 29.04
CA THR A 36 -45.25 -32.17 28.22
C THR A 36 -45.39 -33.68 28.03
N VAL A 37 -45.20 -34.16 26.80
CA VAL A 37 -44.73 -35.53 26.51
C VAL A 37 -43.32 -35.38 25.93
N ILE A 38 -42.34 -35.92 26.64
CA ILE A 38 -40.93 -35.95 26.24
C ILE A 38 -40.76 -37.13 25.27
N THR A 39 -40.25 -36.86 24.07
CA THR A 39 -39.60 -37.88 23.24
C THR A 39 -38.16 -37.43 23.06
N GLU A 40 -37.23 -38.21 23.62
CA GLU A 40 -35.80 -38.02 23.45
C GLU A 40 -35.40 -38.29 21.99
N THR A 41 -34.86 -37.28 21.32
CA THR A 41 -34.09 -37.48 20.09
C THR A 41 -32.65 -37.05 20.37
N LYS A 42 -31.77 -38.05 20.50
CA LYS A 42 -30.31 -37.88 20.52
C LYS A 42 -29.89 -37.03 19.32
N THR A 43 -29.45 -35.80 19.57
CA THR A 43 -28.79 -34.99 18.56
C THR A 43 -27.29 -35.27 18.66
N THR A 44 -26.78 -36.02 17.71
CA THR A 44 -25.35 -36.19 17.44
C THR A 44 -24.74 -34.83 17.15
N VAL A 45 -23.75 -34.44 17.95
CA VAL A 45 -22.91 -33.27 17.69
C VAL A 45 -21.92 -33.65 16.60
N ASP A 46 -22.31 -33.49 15.34
CA ASP A 46 -21.36 -33.49 14.23
C ASP A 46 -20.63 -32.15 14.22
N THR A 47 -19.47 -32.15 14.86
CA THR A 47 -18.50 -31.06 14.74
C THR A 47 -17.90 -31.13 13.35
N ILE A 48 -18.55 -30.49 12.37
CA ILE A 48 -17.93 -30.20 11.08
C ILE A 48 -16.84 -29.15 11.35
N LYS A 49 -15.62 -29.64 11.60
CA LYS A 49 -14.41 -28.85 11.35
C LYS A 49 -14.34 -28.63 9.84
N THR A 50 -14.98 -27.57 9.36
CA THR A 50 -14.56 -26.91 8.12
C THR A 50 -13.20 -26.29 8.40
N THR A 51 -12.16 -27.13 8.30
CA THR A 51 -10.81 -26.67 8.06
C THR A 51 -10.88 -25.95 6.71
N LYS A 52 -11.07 -24.63 6.71
CA LYS A 52 -10.85 -23.82 5.51
C LYS A 52 -9.41 -24.09 5.13
N THR A 53 -9.20 -24.90 4.10
CA THR A 53 -7.90 -25.03 3.45
C THR A 53 -7.49 -23.61 3.10
N GLU A 54 -6.40 -23.12 3.71
CA GLU A 54 -5.89 -21.80 3.36
C GLU A 54 -5.70 -21.77 1.84
N GLU A 55 -6.36 -20.81 1.18
CA GLU A 55 -6.27 -20.67 -0.26
C GLU A 55 -4.82 -20.43 -0.63
N LYS A 56 -4.19 -21.43 -1.26
CA LYS A 56 -2.82 -21.32 -1.73
C LYS A 56 -2.76 -20.27 -2.84
N ILE A 57 -1.97 -19.24 -2.61
CA ILE A 57 -1.62 -18.22 -3.61
C ILE A 57 -0.47 -18.76 -4.45
N ASP A 58 -0.61 -18.63 -5.78
CA ASP A 58 0.52 -18.85 -6.67
C ASP A 58 1.33 -17.56 -6.74
N TYR A 59 2.59 -17.65 -6.32
CA TYR A 59 3.52 -16.52 -6.36
C TYR A 59 4.38 -16.51 -7.63
N ASN A 60 4.15 -17.44 -8.57
CA ASN A 60 4.75 -17.39 -9.90
C ASN A 60 4.13 -16.23 -10.70
N ASN A 61 4.97 -15.38 -11.30
CA ASN A 61 4.54 -14.16 -12.01
C ASN A 61 3.67 -13.21 -11.15
N PHE A 62 3.88 -13.23 -9.83
CA PHE A 62 3.20 -12.33 -8.91
C PHE A 62 3.82 -10.93 -8.99
N ASN A 63 3.01 -9.92 -9.27
CA ASN A 63 3.45 -8.54 -9.40
C ASN A 63 2.61 -7.66 -8.49
N ILE A 64 3.29 -6.86 -7.67
CA ILE A 64 2.64 -5.81 -6.89
C ILE A 64 3.03 -4.46 -7.46
N PHE A 65 2.15 -3.48 -7.26
CA PHE A 65 2.28 -2.18 -7.88
C PHE A 65 2.10 -1.08 -6.83
N SER A 66 2.83 0.00 -7.04
CA SER A 66 2.53 1.28 -6.41
C SER A 66 1.30 1.91 -7.09
N LEU A 67 0.65 2.83 -6.39
CA LEU A 67 -0.41 3.65 -6.96
C LEU A 67 0.18 5.03 -7.24
N SER A 68 0.24 5.39 -8.51
CA SER A 68 0.77 6.67 -8.97
C SER A 68 -0.31 7.73 -8.88
N ILE A 69 0.09 8.90 -8.39
CA ILE A 69 -0.69 10.12 -8.45
C ILE A 69 -0.24 10.88 -9.70
N ILE A 70 -1.15 11.09 -10.65
CA ILE A 70 -0.86 11.78 -11.91
C ILE A 70 -1.74 13.02 -12.01
N SER A 71 -1.20 14.11 -12.54
CA SER A 71 -1.99 15.30 -12.87
C SER A 71 -3.12 14.90 -13.80
N SER A 72 -4.35 15.28 -13.45
CA SER A 72 -5.48 15.02 -14.33
C SER A 72 -5.34 15.82 -15.63
N ALA A 73 -5.60 15.16 -16.76
CA ALA A 73 -5.74 15.82 -18.07
C ALA A 73 -7.11 16.48 -18.24
N GLU A 74 -8.07 16.20 -17.33
CA GLU A 74 -9.42 16.75 -17.34
C GLU A 74 -9.51 18.10 -16.62
N LYS A 75 -10.35 19.00 -17.13
CA LYS A 75 -10.59 20.34 -16.58
C LYS A 75 -11.29 20.26 -15.21
N ASP A 76 -10.84 21.08 -14.26
CA ASP A 76 -11.37 21.17 -12.87
C ASP A 76 -11.10 19.94 -11.97
N SER A 77 -10.12 19.10 -12.35
CA SER A 77 -9.62 17.96 -11.58
C SER A 77 -8.14 18.16 -11.25
N ASP A 78 -7.76 17.92 -10.00
CA ASP A 78 -6.35 18.05 -9.60
C ASP A 78 -5.57 16.79 -10.03
N MET A 79 -6.11 15.60 -9.72
CA MET A 79 -5.33 14.36 -9.83
C MET A 79 -6.17 13.11 -10.12
N ASP A 80 -5.55 12.19 -10.84
CA ASP A 80 -6.00 10.81 -11.02
C ASP A 80 -5.10 9.84 -10.27
N ILE A 81 -5.68 8.69 -9.90
CA ILE A 81 -4.97 7.57 -9.30
C ILE A 81 -4.85 6.49 -10.34
N PHE A 82 -3.61 6.16 -10.66
CA PHE A 82 -3.27 5.29 -11.77
C PHE A 82 -2.34 4.18 -11.29
N ILE A 83 -2.52 2.99 -11.84
CA ILE A 83 -1.55 1.90 -11.67
C ILE A 83 -1.00 1.56 -13.04
N SER A 84 0.26 1.88 -13.24
CA SER A 84 0.97 1.44 -14.43
C SER A 84 1.28 -0.06 -14.37
N VAL A 85 1.17 -0.70 -15.52
CA VAL A 85 1.62 -2.09 -15.73
C VAL A 85 2.69 -2.17 -16.80
N SER A 86 3.24 -1.03 -17.24
CA SER A 86 4.27 -0.97 -18.28
C SER A 86 5.51 -1.78 -17.93
N ASP A 87 5.96 -1.79 -16.67
CA ASP A 87 7.14 -2.53 -16.18
C ASP A 87 7.07 -4.05 -16.47
N ILE A 88 5.87 -4.61 -16.52
CA ILE A 88 5.66 -6.05 -16.66
C ILE A 88 5.16 -6.45 -18.05
N TYR A 89 4.77 -5.48 -18.88
CA TYR A 89 4.28 -5.74 -20.22
C TYR A 89 5.44 -6.01 -21.17
N LYS A 90 5.47 -7.22 -21.75
CA LYS A 90 6.53 -7.65 -22.67
C LYS A 90 6.08 -7.51 -24.11
N GLY A 91 6.50 -6.43 -24.77
CA GLY A 91 6.23 -6.17 -26.18
C GLY A 91 6.00 -4.69 -26.46
N VAL A 92 5.58 -4.38 -27.69
CA VAL A 92 5.19 -3.01 -28.06
C VAL A 92 3.91 -2.65 -27.33
N GLN A 93 3.92 -1.53 -26.61
CA GLN A 93 2.75 -1.05 -25.86
C GLN A 93 1.52 -0.99 -26.78
N PRO A 94 0.34 -1.47 -26.32
CA PRO A 94 -0.84 -1.59 -27.17
C PRO A 94 -1.56 -0.25 -27.34
N VAL A 95 -0.87 0.79 -27.80
CA VAL A 95 -1.46 2.09 -28.13
C VAL A 95 -2.35 1.94 -29.37
N PRO A 96 -3.59 2.48 -29.37
CA PRO A 96 -4.46 2.47 -30.54
C PRO A 96 -3.79 3.12 -31.77
N ALA A 97 -3.95 2.49 -32.93
CA ALA A 97 -3.20 2.88 -34.13
C ALA A 97 -3.61 4.25 -34.68
N ASP A 98 -4.85 4.66 -34.45
CA ASP A 98 -5.38 5.97 -34.80
C ASP A 98 -4.75 7.09 -33.98
N ILE A 99 -4.46 6.86 -32.69
CA ILE A 99 -3.71 7.80 -31.84
C ILE A 99 -2.34 8.07 -32.44
N LEU A 100 -1.57 7.03 -32.76
CA LEU A 100 -0.21 7.19 -33.32
C LEU A 100 -0.22 7.86 -34.69
N LYS A 101 -1.24 7.60 -35.51
CA LYS A 101 -1.38 8.19 -36.85
C LYS A 101 -1.80 9.66 -36.79
N ASN A 102 -2.65 10.02 -35.83
CA ASN A 102 -3.29 11.33 -35.75
C ASN A 102 -2.70 12.25 -34.66
N GLN A 103 -1.64 11.82 -33.98
CA GLN A 103 -1.03 12.56 -32.87
C GLN A 103 -0.69 14.02 -33.20
N LYS A 104 -0.35 14.35 -34.46
CA LYS A 104 -0.04 15.74 -34.87
C LYS A 104 -1.27 16.63 -35.00
N GLN A 105 -2.47 16.04 -35.08
CA GLN A 105 -3.75 16.74 -35.21
C GLN A 105 -4.54 16.76 -33.89
N MET A 106 -4.13 15.96 -32.90
CA MET A 106 -4.76 15.92 -31.58
C MET A 106 -4.45 17.17 -30.76
N THR A 107 -5.36 17.55 -29.87
CA THR A 107 -5.09 18.61 -28.90
C THR A 107 -3.99 18.21 -27.92
N TYR A 108 -3.55 19.13 -27.07
CA TYR A 108 -2.61 18.80 -26.01
C TYR A 108 -3.21 17.76 -25.06
N GLU A 109 -4.45 17.98 -24.62
CA GLU A 109 -5.16 17.14 -23.66
C GLU A 109 -5.42 15.73 -24.21
N GLU A 110 -5.86 15.62 -25.45
CA GLU A 110 -6.08 14.32 -26.12
C GLU A 110 -4.80 13.49 -26.21
N ARG A 111 -3.64 14.13 -26.31
CA ARG A 111 -2.32 13.46 -26.32
C ARG A 111 -1.83 13.08 -24.93
N GLN A 112 -2.23 13.80 -23.88
CA GLN A 112 -1.78 13.49 -22.52
C GLN A 112 -2.42 12.21 -21.98
N HIS A 113 -3.66 11.92 -22.38
CA HIS A 113 -4.43 10.81 -21.81
C HIS A 113 -5.54 10.33 -22.75
N PHE A 114 -5.69 9.02 -22.86
CA PHE A 114 -6.84 8.40 -23.55
C PHE A 114 -7.16 7.01 -23.00
N GLU A 115 -8.43 6.61 -23.16
CA GLU A 115 -8.89 5.24 -22.89
C GLU A 115 -8.51 4.31 -24.05
N LEU A 116 -8.08 3.10 -23.73
CA LEU A 116 -7.74 2.10 -24.75
C LEU A 116 -8.99 1.56 -25.42
N ASP A 117 -8.94 1.42 -26.75
CA ASP A 117 -9.99 0.73 -27.48
C ASP A 117 -10.06 -0.77 -27.09
N ALA A 118 -11.15 -1.44 -27.46
CA ALA A 118 -11.36 -2.84 -27.06
C ALA A 118 -10.24 -3.78 -27.56
N PRO A 119 -9.73 -3.69 -28.80
CA PRO A 119 -8.56 -4.45 -29.25
C PRO A 119 -7.30 -4.21 -28.41
N SER A 120 -6.96 -2.95 -28.11
CA SER A 120 -5.79 -2.57 -27.32
C SER A 120 -5.90 -2.99 -25.87
N ARG A 121 -7.07 -2.81 -25.25
CA ARG A 121 -7.35 -3.31 -23.89
C ARG A 121 -7.18 -4.83 -23.81
N LYS A 122 -7.70 -5.56 -24.80
CA LYS A 122 -7.54 -7.02 -24.86
C LYS A 122 -6.05 -7.41 -24.94
N LYS A 123 -5.27 -6.75 -25.80
CA LYS A 123 -3.82 -6.97 -25.89
C LYS A 123 -3.10 -6.67 -24.57
N LEU A 124 -3.46 -5.58 -23.90
CA LEU A 124 -2.88 -5.21 -22.60
C LEU A 124 -3.10 -6.34 -21.58
N LEU A 125 -4.36 -6.78 -21.42
CA LEU A 125 -4.73 -7.85 -20.48
C LEU A 125 -4.02 -9.16 -20.79
N GLU A 126 -4.00 -9.58 -22.06
CA GLU A 126 -3.30 -10.80 -22.48
C GLU A 126 -1.79 -10.72 -22.20
N GLY A 127 -1.17 -9.57 -22.48
CA GLY A 127 0.26 -9.33 -22.30
C GLY A 127 0.72 -9.31 -20.84
N ILE A 128 -0.18 -8.98 -19.90
CA ILE A 128 0.09 -9.03 -18.44
C ILE A 128 -0.58 -10.22 -17.75
N HIS A 129 -1.09 -11.19 -18.52
CA HIS A 129 -1.71 -12.42 -18.03
C HIS A 129 -2.93 -12.22 -17.13
N LEU A 130 -3.79 -11.26 -17.47
CA LEU A 130 -5.05 -10.99 -16.79
C LEU A 130 -6.26 -11.30 -17.69
N THR A 131 -7.40 -11.48 -17.04
CA THR A 131 -8.71 -11.68 -17.65
C THR A 131 -9.73 -10.72 -17.03
N ASP A 132 -10.87 -10.53 -17.71
CA ASP A 132 -11.95 -9.69 -17.18
C ASP A 132 -12.58 -10.21 -15.88
N ASN A 133 -12.37 -11.49 -15.55
CA ASN A 133 -12.85 -12.11 -14.31
C ASN A 133 -11.93 -11.85 -13.11
N ASP A 134 -10.71 -11.36 -13.36
CA ASP A 134 -9.77 -11.02 -12.30
C ASP A 134 -10.19 -9.73 -11.58
N SER A 135 -9.46 -9.40 -10.52
CA SER A 135 -9.73 -8.24 -9.69
C SER A 135 -8.45 -7.52 -9.33
N LEU A 136 -8.57 -6.21 -9.22
CA LEU A 136 -7.63 -5.36 -8.52
C LEU A 136 -7.91 -5.44 -7.02
N TYR A 137 -6.86 -5.73 -6.26
CA TYR A 137 -6.82 -5.67 -4.81
C TYR A 137 -5.90 -4.53 -4.40
N ILE A 138 -6.42 -3.54 -3.70
CA ILE A 138 -5.63 -2.44 -3.13
C ILE A 138 -5.63 -2.63 -1.63
N TYR A 139 -4.45 -2.82 -1.06
CA TYR A 139 -4.28 -2.96 0.37
C TYR A 139 -3.56 -1.74 0.95
N GLY A 140 -4.32 -0.93 1.67
CA GLY A 140 -3.79 0.18 2.46
C GLY A 140 -3.17 -0.36 3.75
N TYR A 141 -1.88 -0.68 3.74
CA TYR A 141 -1.17 -1.25 4.90
C TYR A 141 -1.07 -0.27 6.08
N GLY A 142 -1.16 1.04 5.83
CA GLY A 142 -1.26 2.05 6.91
C GLY A 142 -2.61 2.02 7.64
N SER A 143 -3.70 1.78 6.91
CA SER A 143 -5.06 1.73 7.47
C SER A 143 -5.56 0.30 7.77
N ASN A 144 -4.78 -0.72 7.36
CA ASN A 144 -5.17 -2.13 7.35
C ASN A 144 -6.50 -2.41 6.62
N LYS A 145 -6.78 -1.66 5.54
CA LYS A 145 -8.01 -1.83 4.75
C LYS A 145 -7.72 -2.41 3.37
N LEU A 146 -8.54 -3.38 2.98
CA LEU A 146 -8.52 -3.97 1.65
C LEU A 146 -9.71 -3.47 0.82
N GLN A 147 -9.44 -3.05 -0.41
CA GLN A 147 -10.43 -2.79 -1.43
C GLN A 147 -10.28 -3.81 -2.57
N ARG A 148 -11.42 -4.26 -3.11
CA ARG A 148 -11.47 -5.12 -4.29
C ARG A 148 -12.31 -4.45 -5.38
N ILE A 149 -11.77 -4.39 -6.60
CA ILE A 149 -12.44 -3.85 -7.77
C ILE A 149 -12.32 -4.87 -8.91
N PRO A 150 -13.42 -5.32 -9.54
CA PRO A 150 -13.35 -6.16 -10.73
C PRO A 150 -12.61 -5.46 -11.87
N ILE A 151 -11.74 -6.17 -12.60
CA ILE A 151 -11.02 -5.58 -13.75
C ILE A 151 -11.99 -5.09 -14.83
N SER A 152 -13.13 -5.75 -15.00
CA SER A 152 -14.19 -5.34 -15.92
C SER A 152 -14.80 -3.96 -15.60
N GLN A 153 -14.56 -3.41 -14.40
CA GLN A 153 -15.03 -2.08 -13.99
C GLN A 153 -13.94 -1.00 -14.12
N LEU A 154 -12.69 -1.39 -14.38
CA LEU A 154 -11.57 -0.46 -14.52
C LEU A 154 -11.42 -0.05 -15.98
N LYS A 155 -11.18 1.25 -16.18
CA LYS A 155 -10.74 1.77 -17.48
C LYS A 155 -9.27 1.44 -17.68
N ALA A 156 -8.96 0.81 -18.81
CA ALA A 156 -7.58 0.69 -19.27
C ALA A 156 -7.24 1.97 -20.02
N VAL A 157 -6.20 2.65 -19.61
CA VAL A 157 -5.85 3.99 -20.10
C VAL A 157 -4.35 4.08 -20.40
N ALA A 158 -4.01 5.06 -21.21
CA ALA A 158 -2.65 5.52 -21.45
C ALA A 158 -2.49 6.92 -20.87
N TYR A 159 -1.39 7.18 -20.16
CA TYR A 159 -0.92 8.53 -19.83
C TYR A 159 0.40 8.78 -20.53
N LEU A 160 0.58 9.96 -21.12
CA LEU A 160 1.88 10.36 -21.63
C LEU A 160 2.88 10.43 -20.48
N SER A 161 4.07 9.87 -20.68
CA SER A 161 5.13 9.93 -19.68
C SER A 161 5.53 11.39 -19.43
N PRO A 162 5.71 11.80 -18.15
CA PRO A 162 6.22 13.14 -17.83
C PRO A 162 7.66 13.35 -18.32
N TYR A 163 8.35 12.28 -18.73
CA TYR A 163 9.70 12.31 -19.27
C TYR A 163 9.76 12.37 -20.81
N THR A 164 8.61 12.49 -21.46
CA THR A 164 8.56 12.64 -22.93
C THR A 164 8.58 14.12 -23.31
N ASP A 165 9.62 14.53 -24.03
CA ASP A 165 9.78 15.86 -24.63
C ASP A 165 9.67 15.86 -26.17
N SER A 166 9.51 14.66 -26.77
CA SER A 166 9.41 14.48 -28.22
C SER A 166 8.05 14.91 -28.77
N GLU A 167 8.07 15.58 -29.93
CA GLU A 167 6.85 15.81 -30.73
C GLU A 167 6.40 14.58 -31.53
N ASP A 168 7.32 13.65 -31.80
CA ASP A 168 7.04 12.37 -32.44
C ASP A 168 6.94 11.31 -31.35
N LEU A 169 5.71 10.99 -30.95
CA LEU A 169 5.42 10.01 -29.90
C LEU A 169 5.37 8.61 -30.50
N ASP A 170 5.99 7.68 -29.79
CA ASP A 170 5.93 6.26 -30.05
C ASP A 170 5.09 5.55 -28.96
N PRO A 171 4.79 4.25 -29.11
CA PRO A 171 4.03 3.53 -28.09
C PRO A 171 4.69 3.55 -26.70
N ASP A 172 6.01 3.56 -26.65
CA ASP A 172 6.78 3.52 -25.40
C ASP A 172 6.82 4.88 -24.70
N SER A 173 6.36 5.94 -25.36
CA SER A 173 6.14 7.26 -24.76
C SER A 173 5.01 7.26 -23.72
N TYR A 174 4.14 6.25 -23.72
CA TYR A 174 2.96 6.17 -22.86
C TYR A 174 3.12 5.16 -21.72
N MET A 175 2.73 5.58 -20.52
CA MET A 175 2.46 4.74 -19.36
C MET A 175 1.09 4.08 -19.52
N MET A 176 1.07 2.75 -19.54
CA MET A 176 -0.12 1.95 -19.82
C MET A 176 -0.58 1.26 -18.55
N GLY A 177 -1.88 1.31 -18.27
CA GLY A 177 -2.38 0.75 -17.02
C GLY A 177 -3.85 0.97 -16.79
N PHE A 178 -4.22 1.03 -15.52
CA PHE A 178 -5.61 1.13 -15.08
C PHE A 178 -5.84 2.38 -14.27
N GLN A 179 -6.90 3.10 -14.62
CA GLN A 179 -7.40 4.23 -13.86
C GLN A 179 -8.23 3.71 -12.68
N VAL A 180 -7.80 4.00 -11.45
CA VAL A 180 -8.42 3.53 -10.21
C VAL A 180 -9.45 4.52 -9.69
N ALA A 181 -9.11 5.81 -9.73
CA ALA A 181 -9.98 6.90 -9.32
C ALA A 181 -9.62 8.16 -10.11
N THR A 182 -10.61 8.99 -10.39
CA THR A 182 -10.43 10.29 -11.06
C THR A 182 -10.98 11.41 -10.20
N HIS A 183 -10.66 12.66 -10.55
CA HIS A 183 -11.20 13.84 -9.87
C HIS A 183 -10.91 13.85 -8.36
N GLN A 184 -9.74 13.32 -7.98
CA GLN A 184 -9.34 13.34 -6.58
C GLN A 184 -8.77 14.71 -6.24
N LYS A 185 -9.13 15.22 -5.06
CA LYS A 185 -8.42 16.35 -4.47
C LYS A 185 -7.11 15.85 -3.87
N ILE A 186 -6.11 16.73 -3.82
CA ILE A 186 -4.82 16.44 -3.18
C ILE A 186 -5.00 15.91 -1.75
N THR A 187 -5.94 16.45 -0.98
CA THR A 187 -6.18 15.98 0.40
C THR A 187 -6.80 14.57 0.49
N ASP A 188 -7.36 14.06 -0.60
CA ASP A 188 -8.04 12.77 -0.66
C ASP A 188 -7.12 11.66 -1.19
N SER A 189 -5.92 12.00 -1.70
CA SER A 189 -4.95 11.05 -2.24
C SER A 189 -4.06 10.41 -1.18
N ASP A 190 -3.88 11.05 -0.02
CA ASP A 190 -3.06 10.54 1.10
C ASP A 190 -3.45 9.12 1.54
N LYS A 191 -4.70 8.70 1.23
CA LYS A 191 -5.19 7.34 1.46
C LYS A 191 -4.42 6.27 0.67
N PHE A 192 -3.67 6.64 -0.36
CA PHE A 192 -2.90 5.74 -1.23
C PHE A 192 -1.40 5.74 -0.93
N ASP A 193 -0.87 6.70 -0.17
CA ASP A 193 0.57 6.79 0.17
C ASP A 193 1.08 5.53 0.86
N ASN A 194 0.22 4.91 1.67
CA ASN A 194 0.50 3.69 2.40
C ASN A 194 -0.30 2.50 1.85
N ALA A 195 -0.34 2.35 0.53
CA ALA A 195 -1.03 1.27 -0.15
C ALA A 195 -0.17 0.56 -1.21
N ILE A 196 -0.52 -0.71 -1.48
CA ILE A 196 0.01 -1.49 -2.59
C ILE A 196 -1.15 -2.18 -3.33
N ALA A 197 -0.96 -2.38 -4.63
CA ALA A 197 -1.93 -3.01 -5.50
C ALA A 197 -1.46 -4.38 -6.02
N TYR A 198 -2.41 -5.26 -6.29
CA TYR A 198 -2.20 -6.54 -6.95
C TYR A 198 -3.39 -6.84 -7.87
N PHE A 199 -3.11 -7.35 -9.07
CA PHE A 199 -4.14 -7.86 -9.99
C PHE A 199 -4.13 -9.38 -10.00
N GLY A 200 -5.30 -10.01 -9.85
CA GLY A 200 -5.47 -11.45 -10.00
C GLY A 200 -6.84 -11.96 -9.55
N ASN A 201 -7.03 -13.27 -9.61
CA ASN A 201 -8.30 -13.91 -9.24
C ASN A 201 -8.49 -14.10 -7.72
N LYS A 202 -7.42 -13.94 -6.93
CA LYS A 202 -7.42 -14.18 -5.48
C LYS A 202 -6.74 -13.05 -4.73
N ASN A 203 -7.27 -12.71 -3.56
CA ASN A 203 -6.65 -11.76 -2.64
C ASN A 203 -5.37 -12.37 -2.02
N PRO A 204 -4.17 -11.82 -2.23
CA PRO A 204 -2.95 -12.32 -1.61
C PRO A 204 -2.68 -11.74 -0.23
N PHE A 205 -3.37 -10.65 0.15
CA PHE A 205 -3.06 -9.88 1.34
C PHE A 205 -3.67 -10.47 2.61
N VAL A 206 -2.97 -10.30 3.72
CA VAL A 206 -3.47 -10.58 5.07
C VAL A 206 -3.88 -9.27 5.73
N GLU A 207 -5.18 -9.12 5.98
CA GLU A 207 -5.73 -7.91 6.59
C GLU A 207 -5.40 -7.83 8.09
N ASN A 208 -5.25 -6.61 8.61
CA ASN A 208 -5.04 -6.32 10.04
C ASN A 208 -3.76 -6.93 10.64
N LYS A 209 -2.78 -7.22 9.80
CA LYS A 209 -1.49 -7.80 10.19
C LYS A 209 -0.29 -6.95 9.81
N MET A 210 -0.51 -5.71 9.39
CA MET A 210 0.54 -4.72 9.20
C MET A 210 0.53 -3.68 10.32
N LYS A 211 1.72 -3.22 10.72
CA LYS A 211 1.88 -2.23 11.78
C LYS A 211 3.01 -1.26 11.42
N ALA A 212 2.76 0.02 11.70
CA ALA A 212 3.79 1.05 11.70
C ALA A 212 4.88 0.75 12.76
N MET A 213 6.14 0.96 12.39
CA MET A 213 7.27 0.77 13.28
C MET A 213 7.55 2.05 14.05
N LYS A 214 7.01 2.16 15.27
CA LYS A 214 7.34 3.26 16.18
C LYS A 214 8.65 2.97 16.89
N TRP A 215 9.69 3.69 16.52
CA TRP A 215 11.05 3.53 17.03
C TRP A 215 11.25 4.28 18.34
N GLN A 216 12.12 3.72 19.18
CA GLN A 216 12.64 4.37 20.37
C GLN A 216 14.14 4.07 20.50
N LYS A 217 14.89 4.91 21.21
CA LYS A 217 16.33 4.66 21.45
C LYS A 217 16.53 3.33 22.17
N ALA A 218 17.52 2.55 21.73
CA ALA A 218 17.92 1.31 22.37
C ALA A 218 19.16 1.51 23.25
N GLY A 219 19.45 0.53 24.10
CA GLY A 219 20.66 0.52 24.93
C GLY A 219 21.93 0.40 24.09
N ALA A 220 23.03 0.98 24.56
CA ALA A 220 24.32 0.94 23.86
C ALA A 220 24.92 -0.48 23.77
N ASP A 221 24.49 -1.40 24.62
CA ASP A 221 24.90 -2.81 24.62
C ASP A 221 24.37 -3.59 23.42
N ILE A 222 23.24 -3.16 22.83
CA ILE A 222 22.57 -3.80 21.70
C ILE A 222 23.47 -3.84 20.47
N SER A 223 24.20 -2.74 20.20
CA SER A 223 25.08 -2.60 19.04
C SER A 223 26.09 -3.75 18.94
N LYS A 224 26.75 -4.09 20.06
CA LYS A 224 27.75 -5.17 20.12
C LYS A 224 27.12 -6.56 20.18
N LYS A 225 25.87 -6.66 20.63
CA LYS A 225 25.22 -7.93 20.92
C LYS A 225 24.61 -8.58 19.68
N TYR A 226 23.94 -7.82 18.84
CA TYR A 226 23.11 -8.37 17.76
C TYR A 226 23.59 -8.06 16.36
N PHE A 227 24.47 -7.07 16.19
CA PHE A 227 25.00 -6.70 14.88
C PHE A 227 26.37 -7.30 14.62
N SER A 228 26.55 -7.71 13.38
CA SER A 228 27.84 -8.19 12.90
C SER A 228 28.84 -7.02 12.83
N PRO A 229 30.14 -7.22 13.11
CA PRO A 229 31.14 -6.17 12.99
C PRO A 229 31.09 -5.46 11.63
N SER A 230 31.28 -4.15 11.63
CA SER A 230 31.35 -3.33 10.41
C SER A 230 32.66 -2.54 10.40
N LYS A 231 33.11 -2.17 9.20
CA LYS A 231 34.20 -1.21 9.02
C LYS A 231 33.74 0.23 9.24
N LEU A 232 32.42 0.47 9.13
CA LEU A 232 31.80 1.76 9.36
C LEU A 232 31.68 2.07 10.86
N ILE A 233 31.66 3.36 11.19
CA ILE A 233 31.49 3.81 12.57
C ILE A 233 30.04 3.53 12.98
N SER A 234 29.85 2.84 14.11
CA SER A 234 28.49 2.60 14.62
C SER A 234 27.91 3.88 15.20
N GLY A 235 26.74 4.28 14.71
CA GLY A 235 25.95 5.42 15.18
C GLY A 235 24.97 5.04 16.30
N LYS A 236 23.79 5.65 16.26
CA LYS A 236 22.72 5.39 17.24
C LYS A 236 22.03 4.06 16.95
N THR A 237 21.50 3.45 18.01
CA THR A 237 20.70 2.23 17.93
C THR A 237 19.27 2.51 18.38
N TYR A 238 18.31 1.92 17.69
CA TYR A 238 16.88 2.05 17.96
C TYR A 238 16.24 0.68 18.09
N GLN A 239 15.05 0.65 18.67
CA GLN A 239 14.27 -0.56 18.81
C GLN A 239 12.77 -0.32 18.61
N THR A 240 12.07 -1.38 18.22
CA THR A 240 10.60 -1.46 18.25
C THR A 240 10.16 -2.91 18.41
N GLN A 241 8.85 -3.15 18.53
CA GLN A 241 8.27 -4.48 18.73
C GLN A 241 7.06 -4.72 17.84
N TYR A 242 7.01 -5.94 17.30
CA TYR A 242 5.87 -6.47 16.58
C TYR A 242 5.69 -7.94 16.98
N GLU A 243 4.49 -8.29 17.46
CA GLU A 243 4.18 -9.60 18.04
C GLU A 243 5.22 -10.03 19.09
N ASN A 244 5.80 -11.22 18.98
CA ASN A 244 6.84 -11.74 19.89
C ASN A 244 8.27 -11.40 19.43
N MET A 245 8.43 -10.47 18.49
CA MET A 245 9.72 -10.08 17.93
C MET A 245 10.14 -8.68 18.38
N THR A 246 11.42 -8.55 18.71
CA THR A 246 12.07 -7.25 18.94
C THR A 246 12.96 -6.93 17.75
N TYR A 247 12.78 -5.72 17.21
CA TYR A 247 13.53 -5.19 16.09
C TYR A 247 14.55 -4.23 16.62
N TYR A 248 15.80 -4.37 16.22
CA TYR A 248 16.88 -3.42 16.49
C TYR A 248 17.37 -2.84 15.18
N LEU A 249 17.56 -1.52 15.13
CA LEU A 249 18.10 -0.81 13.98
C LEU A 249 19.35 -0.06 14.40
N GLN A 250 20.45 -0.23 13.66
CA GLN A 250 21.73 0.44 13.90
C GLN A 250 22.09 1.31 12.72
N ASP A 251 22.28 2.60 12.97
CA ASP A 251 22.88 3.51 11.99
C ASP A 251 24.39 3.21 11.90
N TYR A 252 24.94 3.26 10.69
CA TYR A 252 26.37 3.20 10.41
C TYR A 252 26.77 4.45 9.63
N LEU A 253 27.88 5.02 10.07
CA LEU A 253 28.32 6.34 9.67
C LEU A 253 29.62 6.27 8.86
N GLU A 254 29.70 7.14 7.86
CA GLU A 254 30.90 7.50 7.13
C GLU A 254 31.00 9.03 7.10
N GLU A 255 32.14 9.58 7.52
CA GLU A 255 32.35 11.04 7.64
C GLU A 255 31.26 11.77 8.44
N GLY A 256 30.63 11.07 9.39
CA GLY A 256 29.55 11.60 10.23
C GLY A 256 28.14 11.51 9.63
N ASN A 257 28.01 11.11 8.36
CA ASN A 257 26.74 10.91 7.68
C ASN A 257 26.28 9.46 7.78
N ILE A 258 24.96 9.23 7.87
CA ILE A 258 24.39 7.88 7.85
C ILE A 258 24.46 7.36 6.41
N THR A 259 25.23 6.30 6.18
CA THR A 259 25.38 5.67 4.85
C THR A 259 24.77 4.28 4.79
N GLU A 260 24.62 3.62 5.94
CA GLU A 260 24.01 2.30 6.07
C GLU A 260 23.14 2.23 7.33
N ARG A 261 22.00 1.52 7.24
CA ARG A 261 21.20 1.07 8.38
C ARG A 261 21.13 -0.45 8.37
N ARG A 262 21.50 -1.10 9.49
CA ARG A 262 21.27 -2.55 9.66
C ARG A 262 20.12 -2.80 10.61
N LEU A 263 19.23 -3.69 10.22
CA LEU A 263 18.15 -4.20 11.03
C LEU A 263 18.50 -5.61 11.51
N ALA A 264 18.34 -5.88 12.81
CA ALA A 264 18.37 -7.22 13.38
C ALA A 264 17.02 -7.52 14.04
N VAL A 265 16.44 -8.69 13.75
CA VAL A 265 15.16 -9.12 14.33
C VAL A 265 15.41 -10.30 15.25
N ILE A 266 14.96 -10.16 16.50
CA ILE A 266 15.18 -11.10 17.59
C ILE A 266 13.84 -11.69 18.04
N ASN A 267 13.75 -13.02 18.13
CA ASN A 267 12.56 -13.69 18.66
C ASN A 267 12.50 -13.65 20.20
N ASP A 268 11.42 -14.18 20.78
CA ASP A 268 11.22 -14.33 22.22
C ASP A 268 12.25 -15.26 22.90
N HIS A 269 12.85 -16.17 22.15
CA HIS A 269 13.97 -17.01 22.58
C HIS A 269 15.33 -16.29 22.55
N LYS A 270 15.37 -14.99 22.22
CA LYS A 270 16.59 -14.15 22.10
C LYS A 270 17.52 -14.56 20.96
N GLU A 271 17.00 -15.23 19.95
CA GLU A 271 17.72 -15.65 18.76
C GLU A 271 17.52 -14.64 17.63
N LYS A 272 18.60 -14.37 16.88
CA LYS A 272 18.54 -13.51 15.69
C LYS A 272 17.98 -14.29 14.51
N ILE A 273 16.72 -14.00 14.14
CA ILE A 273 16.00 -14.69 13.07
C ILE A 273 16.20 -14.02 11.70
N ALA A 274 16.46 -12.71 11.68
CA ALA A 274 16.74 -11.97 10.44
C ALA A 274 17.77 -10.86 10.68
N GLU A 275 18.54 -10.56 9.64
CA GLU A 275 19.40 -9.37 9.54
C GLU A 275 19.25 -8.80 8.12
N LYS A 276 18.98 -7.50 8.01
CA LYS A 276 18.82 -6.78 6.74
C LYS A 276 19.70 -5.54 6.74
N THR A 277 20.28 -5.22 5.59
CA THR A 277 21.08 -4.02 5.37
C THR A 277 20.35 -3.13 4.38
N PHE A 278 20.18 -1.86 4.75
CA PHE A 278 19.70 -0.79 3.90
C PHE A 278 20.86 0.16 3.65
N SER A 279 21.30 0.32 2.42
CA SER A 279 22.47 1.12 2.06
C SER A 279 22.09 2.13 0.98
N LEU A 280 22.66 3.33 1.08
CA LEU A 280 22.57 4.33 0.00
C LEU A 280 23.60 4.07 -1.09
N ALA A 281 24.57 3.17 -0.87
CA ALA A 281 25.55 2.80 -1.88
C ALA A 281 24.84 2.13 -3.06
N GLY A 282 24.96 2.73 -4.25
CA GLY A 282 24.27 2.27 -5.47
C GLY A 282 22.81 2.70 -5.57
N SER A 283 22.32 3.55 -4.65
CA SER A 283 21.05 4.23 -4.80
C SER A 283 21.29 5.59 -5.45
N ASP A 284 20.93 5.74 -6.72
CA ASP A 284 21.01 7.05 -7.38
C ASP A 284 19.94 7.98 -6.78
N GLY A 285 20.39 8.99 -6.03
CA GLY A 285 19.50 9.91 -5.30
C GLY A 285 18.69 9.27 -4.18
N GLY A 286 19.21 8.21 -3.55
CA GLY A 286 18.56 7.61 -2.39
C GLY A 286 18.74 8.42 -1.11
N GLU A 287 17.71 8.47 -0.28
CA GLU A 287 17.79 9.02 1.08
C GLU A 287 17.14 8.09 2.10
N PHE A 288 17.67 8.11 3.32
CA PHE A 288 17.02 7.40 4.41
C PHE A 288 15.78 8.14 4.87
N LEU A 289 14.63 7.46 4.84
CA LEU A 289 13.40 8.00 5.39
C LEU A 289 13.53 8.19 6.91
N PRO A 290 12.96 9.27 7.47
CA PRO A 290 13.03 9.54 8.89
C PRO A 290 12.31 8.44 9.70
N LEU A 291 12.79 8.21 10.93
CA LEU A 291 12.26 7.16 11.79
C LEU A 291 11.07 7.68 12.61
N TYR A 292 9.90 7.08 12.43
CA TYR A 292 8.71 7.41 13.23
C TYR A 292 8.97 7.19 14.72
N GLY A 293 8.74 8.22 15.54
CA GLY A 293 9.02 8.21 16.99
C GLY A 293 10.42 8.70 17.38
N ILE A 294 11.29 8.99 16.41
CA ILE A 294 12.61 9.61 16.63
C ILE A 294 12.70 10.96 15.91
N ASP A 295 12.48 10.95 14.59
CA ASP A 295 12.67 12.11 13.71
C ASP A 295 11.34 12.74 13.29
N THR A 296 10.26 11.96 13.29
CA THR A 296 8.91 12.39 12.88
C THR A 296 7.82 11.97 13.87
N ASP A 297 6.72 12.74 13.83
CA ASP A 297 5.45 12.46 14.51
C ASP A 297 4.48 11.67 13.60
N GLU A 298 3.23 11.49 14.05
CA GLU A 298 2.21 10.64 13.42
C GLU A 298 1.84 11.02 11.97
N ALA A 299 2.17 12.23 11.52
CA ALA A 299 1.88 12.67 10.16
C ALA A 299 2.77 12.01 9.09
N ASN A 300 3.96 11.51 9.47
CA ASN A 300 4.98 11.03 8.52
C ASN A 300 5.49 9.65 8.95
N ILE A 301 4.70 8.62 8.67
CA ILE A 301 4.98 7.22 9.02
C ILE A 301 5.38 6.46 7.76
N PHE A 302 6.64 6.02 7.71
CA PHE A 302 7.21 5.38 6.53
C PHE A 302 7.53 3.90 6.72
N GLN A 303 8.01 3.50 7.90
CA GLN A 303 8.44 2.12 8.13
C GLN A 303 7.30 1.24 8.61
N TYR A 304 7.10 0.11 7.94
CA TYR A 304 6.07 -0.87 8.28
C TYR A 304 6.65 -2.28 8.37
N THR A 305 6.05 -3.09 9.25
CA THR A 305 6.33 -4.52 9.36
C THR A 305 5.05 -5.30 9.61
N GLY A 306 5.05 -6.59 9.30
CA GLY A 306 3.95 -7.48 9.61
C GLY A 306 3.76 -8.60 8.59
N HIS A 307 2.67 -9.35 8.71
CA HIS A 307 2.32 -10.37 7.73
C HIS A 307 1.52 -9.73 6.59
N LEU A 308 2.18 -9.50 5.47
CA LEU A 308 1.55 -8.86 4.32
C LEU A 308 0.88 -9.87 3.38
N PHE A 309 1.55 -11.00 3.12
CA PHE A 309 1.17 -11.96 2.10
C PHE A 309 0.79 -13.31 2.71
N LYS A 310 -0.29 -13.93 2.23
CA LYS A 310 -0.77 -15.25 2.69
C LYS A 310 0.28 -16.32 2.41
N GLY A 311 0.63 -17.10 3.44
CA GLY A 311 1.60 -18.19 3.30
C GLY A 311 3.05 -17.74 3.08
N LYS A 312 3.37 -16.47 3.36
CA LYS A 312 4.74 -15.94 3.31
C LYS A 312 5.20 -15.43 4.69
N PRO A 313 6.53 -15.36 4.92
CA PRO A 313 7.08 -14.77 6.15
C PRO A 313 6.66 -13.30 6.33
N PRO A 314 6.77 -12.76 7.56
CA PRO A 314 6.59 -11.33 7.79
C PRO A 314 7.55 -10.49 6.95
N VAL A 315 7.17 -9.25 6.67
CA VAL A 315 7.94 -8.30 5.87
C VAL A 315 8.38 -7.10 6.68
N VAL A 316 9.34 -6.35 6.16
CA VAL A 316 9.77 -5.05 6.64
C VAL A 316 10.18 -4.18 5.44
N PHE A 317 9.78 -2.91 5.41
CA PHE A 317 10.10 -1.98 4.32
C PHE A 317 9.91 -0.51 4.75
N GLY A 318 10.21 0.43 3.84
CA GLY A 318 10.02 1.87 4.04
C GLY A 318 11.21 2.61 4.68
N PHE A 319 12.43 2.09 4.50
CA PHE A 319 13.64 2.68 5.09
C PHE A 319 14.36 3.67 4.17
N ILE A 320 14.23 3.51 2.85
CA ILE A 320 14.90 4.34 1.85
C ILE A 320 13.83 4.88 0.90
N ALA A 321 13.87 6.19 0.64
CA ALA A 321 13.24 6.79 -0.52
C ALA A 321 14.28 6.84 -1.65
N GLN A 322 13.87 6.50 -2.85
CA GLN A 322 14.74 6.49 -4.02
C GLN A 322 14.26 7.55 -5.00
N SER A 323 15.17 8.36 -5.53
CA SER A 323 14.86 9.26 -6.65
C SER A 323 14.74 8.49 -7.96
N PHE A 324 15.55 7.43 -8.12
CA PHE A 324 15.55 6.54 -9.28
C PHE A 324 15.45 5.09 -8.84
N GLY A 325 14.62 4.33 -9.53
CA GLY A 325 14.29 2.94 -9.19
C GLY A 325 12.98 2.81 -8.42
N CYS A 326 12.59 1.56 -8.17
CA CYS A 326 11.37 1.26 -7.44
C CYS A 326 11.66 0.63 -6.06
N PRO A 327 10.82 0.92 -5.06
CA PRO A 327 10.95 0.33 -3.74
C PRO A 327 10.71 -1.19 -3.77
N SER A 328 11.16 -1.86 -2.72
CA SER A 328 10.95 -3.30 -2.53
C SER A 328 10.52 -3.64 -1.11
N ILE A 329 9.95 -4.84 -0.97
CA ILE A 329 9.49 -5.40 0.29
C ILE A 329 10.46 -6.49 0.72
N SER A 330 11.13 -6.30 1.85
CA SER A 330 12.06 -7.30 2.37
C SER A 330 11.34 -8.30 3.28
N PHE A 331 11.50 -9.59 3.01
CA PHE A 331 11.01 -10.64 3.93
C PHE A 331 11.96 -10.82 5.11
N LEU A 332 11.41 -11.09 6.29
CA LEU A 332 12.15 -11.47 7.50
C LEU A 332 12.50 -12.96 7.49
N ASP A 333 12.97 -13.45 6.34
CA ASP A 333 13.50 -14.78 6.10
C ASP A 333 14.69 -14.65 5.15
N LYS A 334 15.80 -15.33 5.44
CA LYS A 334 17.02 -15.28 4.62
C LYS A 334 16.90 -16.03 3.30
N LYS A 335 15.92 -16.92 3.17
CA LYS A 335 15.68 -17.74 1.97
C LYS A 335 14.77 -17.05 0.97
N GLU A 336 13.97 -16.09 1.42
CA GLU A 336 13.07 -15.32 0.57
C GLU A 336 13.80 -14.10 0.02
N ARG A 337 13.66 -13.89 -1.30
CA ARG A 337 14.20 -12.69 -1.96
C ARG A 337 13.26 -11.52 -1.71
N ASP A 338 13.84 -10.32 -1.66
CA ASP A 338 13.05 -9.10 -1.57
C ASP A 338 12.14 -8.96 -2.79
N PHE A 339 10.94 -8.44 -2.57
CA PHE A 339 9.87 -8.36 -3.56
C PHE A 339 9.80 -6.95 -4.16
N PRO A 340 10.13 -6.74 -5.44
CA PRO A 340 10.05 -5.41 -6.04
C PRO A 340 8.60 -4.95 -6.15
N ILE A 341 8.37 -3.64 -5.96
CA ILE A 341 7.09 -2.99 -6.23
C ILE A 341 7.21 -2.31 -7.58
N ASN A 342 6.37 -2.66 -8.55
CA ASN A 342 6.38 -1.99 -9.86
C ASN A 342 5.87 -0.55 -9.70
N CYS A 343 6.56 0.40 -10.33
CA CYS A 343 6.30 1.82 -10.15
C CYS A 343 6.43 2.66 -11.42
N ASP A 344 6.66 2.01 -12.58
CA ASP A 344 6.95 2.65 -13.86
C ASP A 344 8.17 3.58 -13.79
N ASN A 345 9.31 2.99 -13.41
CA ASN A 345 10.56 3.73 -13.33
C ASN A 345 11.18 3.89 -14.73
N ARG A 346 10.81 4.97 -15.42
CA ARG A 346 11.29 5.32 -16.77
C ARG A 346 12.57 6.16 -16.79
N HIS A 347 13.17 6.36 -15.62
CA HIS A 347 14.42 7.09 -15.46
C HIS A 347 15.64 6.27 -15.84
#